data_AF-A0A2I4DMR2-F1
#
_entry.id   AF-A0A2I4DMR2-F1
#
_cell.length_a   1.000
_cell.length_b   1.000
_cell.length_c   1.000
_cell.angle_alpha   90.00
_cell.angle_beta   90.00
_cell.angle_gamma   90.00
#
_symmetry.space_group_name_H-M   'P 1'
#
loop_
_entity.id
_entity.type
_entity.pdbx_description
1 polymer ?
#
loop_
_entity_poly.entity_id
_entity_poly.type
_entity_poly.pdbx_seq_one_letter_code
_entity_poly.pdbx_strand_id
1 'polypeptide(L)'
;MASLASSSSSINFLVHVPASAFNGIGTKRRSRGKTSSIRVTHSSLADASALLQAAHYTVDTYIKTGMVIGLGSGYASGMAIQYLGRQLRAGVLKDIVGVPTSVASASEAAKAGIPMDKYQDCLQIDFAFDDADIIEEGTLSAIIGRQRPKDEESVLLQQKSILNAAKKLAFMITESQYKGDLDGSIPVLIQSLNWMQTAEEIDDLFLGDAEVWRRSSIGQASPLGGDFPLVTREGHNVLDVIFTSPILSLAEVAESLDKVNGVVNHGVICKFPCAAVITSSDGLCIVNNMPKNAVEGSKTGTKTGILKHSHIDPSKPRICKLFHTIRSTDKLFDK
;
A
#
# COMPACT_ATOMS: atom_id res chain seq x y z
N MET A 1 49.12 -5.92 -32.16
CA MET A 1 50.07 -4.95 -32.75
C MET A 1 49.46 -4.38 -34.02
N ALA A 2 49.03 -3.13 -33.97
CA ALA A 2 49.12 -2.11 -35.03
C ALA A 2 48.24 -0.92 -34.58
N SER A 3 48.91 0.20 -34.36
CA SER A 3 48.40 1.51 -33.94
C SER A 3 48.32 2.43 -35.15
N LEU A 4 47.41 3.43 -35.09
CA LEU A 4 47.52 4.84 -35.52
C LEU A 4 46.10 5.35 -35.89
N ALA A 5 45.46 6.20 -35.06
CA ALA A 5 45.48 7.69 -35.11
C ALA A 5 44.76 8.24 -36.37
N SER A 6 43.94 9.29 -36.38
CA SER A 6 43.33 10.22 -35.43
C SER A 6 42.48 11.19 -36.29
N SER A 7 41.32 11.65 -35.84
CA SER A 7 40.92 13.07 -36.01
C SER A 7 39.55 13.33 -35.40
N SER A 8 39.55 14.23 -34.43
CA SER A 8 38.42 14.90 -33.79
C SER A 8 37.84 16.01 -34.66
N SER A 9 36.52 16.22 -34.62
CA SER A 9 35.90 17.49 -35.02
C SER A 9 34.63 17.73 -34.21
N SER A 10 34.74 18.55 -33.16
CA SER A 10 33.60 19.05 -32.38
C SER A 10 33.06 20.32 -33.04
N ILE A 11 31.76 20.36 -33.34
CA ILE A 11 31.07 21.55 -33.86
C ILE A 11 30.38 22.25 -32.67
N ASN A 12 30.89 23.42 -32.30
CA ASN A 12 30.26 24.34 -31.36
C ASN A 12 29.38 25.34 -32.14
N PHE A 13 28.08 25.36 -31.88
CA PHE A 13 27.19 26.42 -32.35
C PHE A 13 27.16 27.56 -31.33
N LEU A 14 27.72 28.71 -31.71
CA LEU A 14 27.67 29.97 -30.98
C LEU A 14 26.62 30.86 -31.63
N VAL A 15 25.53 31.18 -30.93
CA VAL A 15 24.50 32.11 -31.41
C VAL A 15 24.80 33.50 -30.86
N HIS A 16 25.08 34.43 -31.78
CA HIS A 16 25.30 35.85 -31.53
C HIS A 16 23.95 36.60 -31.55
N VAL A 17 23.64 37.39 -30.52
CA VAL A 17 22.51 38.35 -30.51
C VAL A 17 23.09 39.76 -30.35
N PRO A 18 22.68 40.75 -31.17
CA PRO A 18 23.26 42.09 -31.13
C PRO A 18 22.63 42.97 -30.05
N ALA A 19 23.44 43.89 -29.51
CA ALA A 19 23.05 44.91 -28.55
C ALA A 19 22.48 46.16 -29.26
N SER A 20 21.36 46.69 -28.76
CA SER A 20 20.89 48.04 -29.08
C SER A 20 20.52 48.78 -27.80
N ALA A 21 21.10 49.97 -27.64
CA ALA A 21 20.93 50.89 -26.53
C ALA A 21 19.62 51.67 -26.63
N PHE A 22 18.98 51.94 -25.48
CA PHE A 22 18.12 53.11 -25.28
C PHE A 22 18.14 53.57 -23.82
N ASN A 23 18.33 54.87 -23.65
CA ASN A 23 18.41 55.62 -22.39
C ASN A 23 17.05 55.75 -21.69
N GLY A 24 17.08 55.81 -20.35
CA GLY A 24 16.34 56.84 -19.63
C GLY A 24 15.42 56.40 -18.46
N ILE A 25 15.64 57.10 -17.34
CA ILE A 25 14.72 57.38 -16.22
C ILE A 25 14.77 56.39 -15.05
N GLY A 26 15.41 56.86 -13.97
CA GLY A 26 15.56 56.14 -12.72
C GLY A 26 14.31 56.14 -11.85
N THR A 27 14.18 55.08 -11.06
CA THR A 27 13.53 55.11 -9.75
C THR A 27 14.28 54.15 -8.81
N LYS A 28 14.65 54.64 -7.63
CA LYS A 28 15.28 53.84 -6.56
C LYS A 28 14.32 52.73 -6.12
N ARG A 29 14.65 51.46 -6.40
CA ARG A 29 13.97 50.30 -5.78
C ARG A 29 14.89 49.65 -4.75
N ARG A 30 14.44 49.72 -3.48
CA ARG A 30 14.99 49.05 -2.30
C ARG A 30 15.21 47.56 -2.59
N SER A 31 16.43 47.08 -2.37
CA SER A 31 16.75 45.66 -2.30
C SER A 31 16.11 45.06 -1.04
N ARG A 32 14.99 44.34 -1.21
CA ARG A 32 14.51 43.39 -0.20
C ARG A 32 15.22 42.06 -0.48
N GLY A 33 16.19 41.71 0.37
CA GLY A 33 16.73 40.36 0.41
C GLY A 33 15.59 39.38 0.65
N LYS A 34 15.38 38.45 -0.29
CA LYS A 34 14.52 37.30 -0.07
C LYS A 34 15.33 36.28 0.72
N THR A 35 15.27 36.38 2.06
CA THR A 35 15.58 35.24 2.92
C THR A 35 14.51 34.19 2.66
N SER A 36 14.88 33.11 1.98
CA SER A 36 14.06 31.91 1.84
C SER A 36 13.93 31.27 3.21
N SER A 37 12.85 31.55 3.93
CA SER A 37 12.50 30.83 5.14
C SER A 37 11.99 29.45 4.76
N ILE A 38 12.78 28.42 5.05
CA ILE A 38 12.30 27.03 5.05
C ILE A 38 11.35 26.92 6.25
N ARG A 39 10.04 26.93 6.00
CA ARG A 39 9.06 26.54 7.01
C ARG A 39 9.05 25.02 7.07
N VAL A 40 9.67 24.46 8.09
CA VAL A 40 9.41 23.08 8.50
C VAL A 40 8.08 23.09 9.25
N THR A 41 7.04 22.51 8.67
CA THR A 41 5.76 22.31 9.37
C THR A 41 5.98 21.30 10.49
N HIS A 42 5.67 21.68 11.73
CA HIS A 42 5.86 20.85 12.93
C HIS A 42 5.24 19.44 12.83
N SER A 43 4.19 19.25 12.00
CA SER A 43 3.55 17.95 11.76
C SER A 43 4.50 16.92 11.17
N SER A 44 5.25 17.26 10.11
CA SER A 44 6.07 16.29 9.38
C SER A 44 7.22 15.70 10.22
N LEU A 45 7.80 16.48 11.13
CA LEU A 45 8.82 15.98 12.05
C LEU A 45 8.23 15.10 13.17
N ALA A 46 7.02 15.44 13.65
CA ALA A 46 6.31 14.65 14.64
C ALA A 46 5.89 13.29 14.06
N ASP A 47 5.34 13.28 12.84
CA ASP A 47 4.92 12.07 12.13
C ASP A 47 6.12 11.15 11.86
N ALA A 48 7.25 11.72 11.41
CA ALA A 48 8.48 10.97 11.21
C ALA A 48 9.01 10.36 12.52
N SER A 49 8.91 11.08 13.64
CA SER A 49 9.29 10.55 14.95
C SER A 49 8.36 9.43 15.43
N ALA A 50 7.07 9.50 15.12
CA ALA A 50 6.10 8.50 15.54
C ALA A 50 6.25 7.20 14.74
N LEU A 51 6.39 7.30 13.41
CA LEU A 51 6.65 6.13 12.54
C LEU A 51 7.99 5.47 12.88
N LEU A 52 9.00 6.25 13.31
CA LEU A 52 10.25 5.69 13.81
C LEU A 52 10.04 4.84 15.07
N GLN A 53 9.16 5.25 15.99
CA GLN A 53 8.82 4.44 17.16
C GLN A 53 8.10 3.14 16.76
N ALA A 54 7.16 3.20 15.82
CA ALA A 54 6.49 2.01 15.29
C ALA A 54 7.49 1.04 14.63
N ALA A 55 8.43 1.58 13.86
CA ALA A 55 9.50 0.81 13.24
C ALA A 55 10.40 0.10 14.27
N HIS A 56 10.84 0.82 15.31
CA HIS A 56 11.62 0.22 16.39
C HIS A 56 10.84 -0.86 17.13
N TYR A 57 9.60 -0.55 17.53
CA TYR A 57 8.71 -1.50 18.20
C TYR A 57 8.53 -2.78 17.38
N THR A 58 8.31 -2.65 16.07
CA THR A 58 8.10 -3.77 15.16
C THR A 58 9.34 -4.69 15.12
N VAL A 59 10.53 -4.11 14.97
CA VAL A 59 11.79 -4.88 14.95
C VAL A 59 12.03 -5.55 16.31
N ASP A 60 11.95 -4.81 17.40
CA ASP A 60 12.27 -5.32 18.75
C ASP A 60 11.28 -6.39 19.24
N THR A 61 10.02 -6.29 18.82
CA THR A 61 8.96 -7.19 19.31
C THR A 61 8.85 -8.47 18.47
N TYR A 62 8.96 -8.36 17.15
CA TYR A 62 8.59 -9.45 16.25
C TYR A 62 9.78 -10.18 15.62
N ILE A 63 10.94 -9.51 15.48
CA ILE A 63 12.11 -10.09 14.81
C ILE A 63 13.02 -10.78 15.83
N LYS A 64 13.44 -12.01 15.51
CA LYS A 64 14.37 -12.80 16.31
C LYS A 64 15.53 -13.28 15.44
N THR A 65 16.68 -13.48 16.07
CA THR A 65 17.86 -14.10 15.44
C THR A 65 17.49 -15.38 14.69
N GLY A 66 18.04 -15.54 13.49
CA GLY A 66 17.81 -16.71 12.64
C GLY A 66 16.58 -16.63 11.72
N MET A 67 15.80 -15.55 11.76
CA MET A 67 14.58 -15.42 10.94
C MET A 67 14.86 -14.99 9.49
N VAL A 68 14.01 -15.48 8.58
CA VAL A 68 13.84 -14.92 7.24
C VAL A 68 12.75 -13.85 7.27
N ILE A 69 13.09 -12.63 6.87
CA ILE A 69 12.23 -11.44 7.02
C ILE A 69 11.83 -10.86 5.67
N GLY A 70 10.54 -10.76 5.40
CA GLY A 70 9.99 -9.97 4.30
C GLY A 70 10.14 -8.48 4.60
N LEU A 71 10.89 -7.76 3.75
CA LEU A 71 11.20 -6.33 3.94
C LEU A 71 10.26 -5.49 3.07
N GLY A 72 9.25 -4.91 3.71
CA GLY A 72 8.27 -4.00 3.12
C GLY A 72 8.86 -2.71 2.56
N SER A 73 7.97 -1.88 2.01
CA SER A 73 8.27 -0.61 1.35
C SER A 73 7.43 0.52 1.96
N GLY A 74 7.96 1.75 1.88
CA GLY A 74 7.32 2.91 2.48
C GLY A 74 8.20 3.58 3.54
N TYR A 75 7.66 4.62 4.16
CA TYR A 75 8.41 5.45 5.11
C TYR A 75 8.73 4.69 6.39
N ALA A 76 7.75 3.99 6.98
CA ALA A 76 7.96 3.26 8.23
C ALA A 76 8.83 2.02 8.00
N SER A 77 8.59 1.31 6.90
CA SER A 77 9.38 0.16 6.47
C SER A 77 10.84 0.52 6.22
N GLY A 78 11.12 1.66 5.58
CA GLY A 78 12.49 2.16 5.42
C GLY A 78 13.18 2.40 6.77
N MET A 79 12.46 3.00 7.74
CA MET A 79 12.98 3.19 9.11
C MET A 79 13.23 1.85 9.82
N ALA A 80 12.33 0.88 9.66
CA ALA A 80 12.46 -0.46 10.25
C ALA A 80 13.67 -1.20 9.67
N ILE A 81 13.88 -1.14 8.35
CA ILE A 81 15.06 -1.70 7.67
C ILE A 81 16.35 -1.07 8.22
N GLN A 82 16.40 0.26 8.32
CA GLN A 82 17.58 0.95 8.85
C GLN A 82 17.87 0.57 10.30
N TYR A 83 16.83 0.47 11.14
CA TYR A 83 16.96 0.06 12.53
C TYR A 83 17.39 -1.40 12.66
N LEU A 84 16.79 -2.32 11.90
CA LEU A 84 17.20 -3.73 11.82
C LEU A 84 18.69 -3.86 11.47
N GLY A 85 19.18 -3.10 10.48
CA GLY A 85 20.60 -3.08 10.15
C GLY A 85 21.49 -2.60 11.31
N ARG A 86 21.03 -1.65 12.14
CA ARG A 86 21.74 -1.23 13.36
C ARG A 86 21.79 -2.36 14.39
N GLN A 87 20.69 -3.06 14.62
CA GLN A 87 20.61 -4.19 15.55
C GLN A 87 21.54 -5.34 15.13
N LEU A 88 21.66 -5.59 13.82
CA LEU A 88 22.61 -6.55 13.25
C LEU A 88 24.07 -6.13 13.48
N ARG A 89 24.43 -4.87 13.18
CA ARG A 89 25.79 -4.36 13.41
C ARG A 89 26.18 -4.35 14.90
N ALA A 90 25.22 -4.09 15.79
CA ALA A 90 25.43 -4.15 17.23
C ALA A 90 25.53 -5.59 17.76
N GLY A 91 25.22 -6.60 16.95
CA GLY A 91 25.22 -8.01 17.34
C GLY A 91 24.06 -8.43 18.24
N VAL A 92 23.04 -7.58 18.38
CA VAL A 92 21.80 -7.87 19.12
C VAL A 92 20.96 -8.91 18.39
N LEU A 93 20.84 -8.75 17.07
CA LEU A 93 20.28 -9.74 16.16
C LEU A 93 21.40 -10.37 15.34
N LYS A 94 21.24 -11.64 14.98
CA LYS A 94 22.17 -12.41 14.15
C LYS A 94 21.41 -13.26 13.14
N ASP A 95 22.11 -13.73 12.12
CA ASP A 95 21.62 -14.73 11.17
C ASP A 95 20.25 -14.38 10.55
N ILE A 96 20.04 -13.09 10.26
CA ILE A 96 18.84 -12.60 9.57
C ILE A 96 19.09 -12.61 8.06
N VAL A 97 18.08 -13.07 7.31
CA VAL A 97 18.03 -12.95 5.86
C VAL A 97 16.83 -12.10 5.47
N GLY A 98 17.06 -11.03 4.72
CA GLY A 98 16.03 -10.15 4.19
C GLY A 98 15.54 -10.56 2.80
N VAL A 99 14.23 -10.50 2.59
CA VAL A 99 13.56 -10.73 1.30
C VAL A 99 12.79 -9.46 0.92
N PRO A 100 13.33 -8.60 0.05
CA PRO A 100 12.72 -7.31 -0.26
C PRO A 100 11.46 -7.43 -1.12
N THR A 101 10.44 -6.65 -0.77
CA THR A 101 9.19 -6.52 -1.55
C THR A 101 9.30 -5.63 -2.78
N SER A 102 10.32 -4.76 -2.84
CA SER A 102 10.53 -3.81 -3.95
C SER A 102 12.00 -3.51 -4.19
N VAL A 103 12.28 -2.76 -5.26
CA VAL A 103 13.62 -2.20 -5.52
C VAL A 103 14.03 -1.21 -4.43
N ALA A 104 13.10 -0.42 -3.91
CA ALA A 104 13.38 0.54 -2.84
C ALA A 104 13.74 -0.15 -1.54
N SER A 105 12.99 -1.17 -1.14
CA SER A 105 13.31 -1.92 0.08
C SER A 105 14.60 -2.73 -0.05
N ALA A 106 14.90 -3.27 -1.24
CA ALA A 106 16.20 -3.88 -1.54
C ALA A 106 17.36 -2.88 -1.41
N SER A 107 17.18 -1.66 -1.91
CA SER A 107 18.17 -0.58 -1.83
C SER A 107 18.43 -0.17 -0.38
N GLU A 108 17.38 0.03 0.42
CA GLU A 108 17.51 0.36 1.85
C GLU A 108 18.17 -0.79 2.64
N ALA A 109 17.80 -2.04 2.36
CA ALA A 109 18.38 -3.21 3.02
C ALA A 109 19.88 -3.35 2.72
N ALA A 110 20.29 -3.12 1.47
CA ALA A 110 21.69 -3.11 1.07
C ALA A 110 22.49 -2.01 1.78
N LYS A 111 21.95 -0.78 1.84
CA LYS A 111 22.58 0.34 2.59
C LYS A 111 22.69 0.03 4.09
N ALA A 112 21.69 -0.65 4.64
CA ALA A 112 21.65 -1.04 6.05
C ALA A 112 22.55 -2.25 6.37
N GLY A 113 23.15 -2.89 5.35
CA GLY A 113 24.03 -4.05 5.52
C GLY A 113 23.30 -5.33 5.94
N ILE A 114 22.03 -5.48 5.55
CA ILE A 114 21.25 -6.68 5.82
C ILE A 114 21.58 -7.72 4.74
N PRO A 115 21.97 -8.96 5.10
CA PRO A 115 22.10 -10.05 4.13
C PRO A 115 20.76 -10.29 3.43
N MET A 116 20.76 -10.38 2.11
CA MET A 116 19.53 -10.56 1.32
C MET A 116 19.55 -11.85 0.53
N ASP A 117 18.37 -12.43 0.34
CA ASP A 117 18.12 -13.50 -0.62
C ASP A 117 16.96 -13.13 -1.56
N LYS A 118 16.88 -13.81 -2.70
CA LYS A 118 15.78 -13.64 -3.64
C LYS A 118 14.60 -14.49 -3.19
N TYR A 119 13.40 -13.91 -3.28
CA TYR A 119 12.19 -14.68 -3.09
C TYR A 119 12.12 -15.81 -4.14
N GLN A 120 11.87 -17.02 -3.65
CA GLN A 120 11.52 -18.20 -4.43
C GLN A 120 10.25 -18.75 -3.79
N ASP A 121 9.30 -19.26 -4.56
CA ASP A 121 7.97 -19.64 -4.02
C ASP A 121 8.02 -20.72 -2.92
N CYS A 122 9.13 -21.46 -2.80
CA CYS A 122 9.37 -22.43 -1.73
C CYS A 122 10.03 -21.84 -0.47
N LEU A 123 10.40 -20.55 -0.47
CA LEU A 123 11.08 -19.90 0.64
C LEU A 123 10.08 -19.62 1.77
N GLN A 124 10.32 -20.22 2.93
CA GLN A 124 9.51 -19.96 4.10
C GLN A 124 9.94 -18.64 4.76
N ILE A 125 9.05 -17.64 4.75
CA ILE A 125 9.28 -16.34 5.40
C ILE A 125 8.67 -16.38 6.80
N ASP A 126 9.46 -16.09 7.84
CA ASP A 126 9.01 -16.18 9.23
C ASP A 126 8.15 -14.99 9.65
N PHE A 127 8.53 -13.80 9.18
CA PHE A 127 7.84 -12.56 9.49
C PHE A 127 8.01 -11.58 8.32
N ALA A 128 7.00 -10.76 8.08
CA ALA A 128 7.11 -9.61 7.20
C ALA A 128 6.56 -8.38 7.91
N PHE A 129 7.08 -7.22 7.55
CA PHE A 129 6.47 -5.94 7.88
C PHE A 129 6.30 -5.11 6.62
N ASP A 130 5.29 -4.24 6.61
CA ASP A 130 5.07 -3.32 5.50
C ASP A 130 4.33 -2.06 5.95
N ASP A 131 4.34 -1.02 5.13
CA ASP A 131 3.38 0.06 5.24
C ASP A 131 2.07 -0.38 4.55
N ALA A 132 0.93 0.17 4.97
CA ALA A 132 -0.34 0.00 4.28
C ALA A 132 -0.92 1.36 3.92
N ASP A 133 -1.70 1.44 2.84
CA ASP A 133 -2.42 2.68 2.51
C ASP A 133 -3.59 2.88 3.48
N ILE A 134 -4.37 1.82 3.72
CA ILE A 134 -5.48 1.77 4.67
C ILE A 134 -5.56 0.36 5.28
N ILE A 135 -6.01 0.27 6.53
CA ILE A 135 -6.35 -0.97 7.24
C ILE A 135 -7.79 -0.90 7.74
N GLU A 136 -8.55 -1.97 7.47
CA GLU A 136 -9.90 -2.23 7.98
C GLU A 136 -9.86 -2.48 9.49
N GLU A 137 -10.62 -1.69 10.24
CA GLU A 137 -10.80 -1.90 11.67
C GLU A 137 -11.45 -3.26 11.96
N GLY A 138 -10.93 -3.97 12.96
CA GLY A 138 -11.43 -5.28 13.38
C GLY A 138 -10.81 -6.46 12.64
N THR A 139 -10.90 -6.52 11.31
CA THR A 139 -10.36 -7.66 10.54
C THR A 139 -8.85 -7.57 10.33
N LEU A 140 -8.32 -6.34 10.25
CA LEU A 140 -6.96 -5.99 9.80
C LEU A 140 -6.67 -6.34 8.33
N SER A 141 -7.71 -6.48 7.49
CA SER A 141 -7.52 -6.48 6.04
C SER A 141 -6.94 -5.14 5.60
N ALA A 142 -5.95 -5.14 4.72
CA ALA A 142 -5.25 -3.93 4.31
C ALA A 142 -5.34 -3.70 2.80
N ILE A 143 -5.24 -2.43 2.40
CA ILE A 143 -5.02 -2.02 1.01
C ILE A 143 -3.58 -1.53 0.89
N ILE A 144 -2.88 -2.01 -0.13
CA ILE A 144 -1.55 -1.60 -0.53
C ILE A 144 -1.53 -1.18 -2.01
N GLY A 145 -0.56 -0.35 -2.38
CA GLY A 145 -0.30 0.03 -3.76
C GLY A 145 -1.17 1.17 -4.31
N ARG A 146 -1.89 1.93 -3.48
CA ARG A 146 -2.55 3.19 -3.91
C ARG A 146 -1.52 4.26 -4.21
N GLN A 147 -0.55 4.42 -3.32
CA GLN A 147 0.46 5.47 -3.42
C GLN A 147 1.54 5.12 -4.44
N ARG A 148 1.98 6.17 -5.16
CA ARG A 148 3.13 6.13 -6.06
C ARG A 148 4.35 6.68 -5.32
N PRO A 149 5.37 5.89 -5.01
CA PRO A 149 6.71 6.43 -4.98
C PRO A 149 7.01 6.94 -6.40
N LYS A 150 7.41 8.21 -6.52
CA LYS A 150 7.93 8.72 -7.80
C LYS A 150 9.06 7.79 -8.20
N ASP A 151 8.99 7.27 -9.42
CA ASP A 151 10.00 6.43 -10.05
C ASP A 151 9.98 4.93 -9.67
N GLU A 152 8.89 4.44 -9.06
CA GLU A 152 8.70 3.01 -8.83
C GLU A 152 7.60 2.41 -9.70
N GLU A 153 7.95 1.36 -10.46
CA GLU A 153 6.99 0.51 -11.15
C GLU A 153 6.09 -0.22 -10.14
N SER A 154 4.87 -0.60 -10.54
CA SER A 154 3.97 -1.33 -9.65
C SER A 154 4.56 -2.70 -9.29
N VAL A 155 5.05 -2.82 -8.05
CA VAL A 155 5.61 -4.05 -7.46
C VAL A 155 4.55 -4.91 -6.78
N LEU A 156 3.26 -4.67 -7.05
CA LEU A 156 2.15 -5.21 -6.27
C LEU A 156 2.15 -6.75 -6.22
N LEU A 157 2.53 -7.41 -7.32
CA LEU A 157 2.63 -8.87 -7.40
C LEU A 157 3.63 -9.42 -6.39
N GLN A 158 4.86 -8.93 -6.46
CA GLN A 158 5.96 -9.40 -5.61
C GLN A 158 5.69 -9.05 -4.15
N GLN A 159 5.25 -7.82 -3.89
CA GLN A 159 4.90 -7.35 -2.55
C GLN A 159 3.84 -8.26 -1.93
N LYS A 160 2.66 -8.41 -2.55
CA LYS A 160 1.59 -9.26 -2.02
C LYS A 160 2.01 -10.71 -1.85
N SER A 161 2.79 -11.27 -2.78
CA SER A 161 3.28 -12.65 -2.67
C SER A 161 4.15 -12.86 -1.44
N ILE A 162 5.12 -11.96 -1.18
CA ILE A 162 5.99 -12.01 -0.01
C ILE A 162 5.20 -11.83 1.30
N LEU A 163 4.29 -10.86 1.34
CA LEU A 163 3.46 -10.63 2.54
C LEU A 163 2.56 -11.83 2.86
N ASN A 164 1.98 -12.46 1.82
CA ASN A 164 1.14 -13.64 1.98
C ASN A 164 1.94 -14.89 2.34
N ALA A 165 3.17 -15.03 1.85
CA ALA A 165 4.06 -16.15 2.17
C ALA A 165 4.60 -16.11 3.62
N ALA A 166 4.64 -14.93 4.24
CA ALA A 166 5.10 -14.78 5.62
C ALA A 166 4.20 -15.51 6.64
N LYS A 167 4.78 -16.17 7.65
CA LYS A 167 3.99 -16.80 8.73
C LYS A 167 3.22 -15.77 9.57
N LYS A 168 3.77 -14.56 9.70
CA LYS A 168 3.19 -13.44 10.45
C LYS A 168 3.47 -12.13 9.71
N LEU A 169 2.55 -11.19 9.80
CA LEU A 169 2.66 -9.87 9.18
C LEU A 169 2.42 -8.78 10.23
N ALA A 170 3.16 -7.68 10.15
CA ALA A 170 2.81 -6.45 10.84
C ALA A 170 2.78 -5.26 9.88
N PHE A 171 1.69 -4.50 9.89
CA PHE A 171 1.64 -3.21 9.22
C PHE A 171 2.01 -2.09 10.18
N MET A 172 2.76 -1.11 9.69
CA MET A 172 3.07 0.13 10.42
C MET A 172 2.35 1.29 9.75
N ILE A 173 1.47 1.95 10.50
CA ILE A 173 0.57 2.97 9.94
C ILE A 173 0.33 4.12 10.91
N THR A 174 -0.18 5.23 10.39
CA THR A 174 -0.75 6.31 11.20
C THR A 174 -2.22 6.05 11.54
N GLU A 175 -2.72 6.68 12.59
CA GLU A 175 -4.13 6.57 13.01
C GLU A 175 -5.13 6.86 11.88
N SER A 176 -4.84 7.82 11.00
CA SER A 176 -5.69 8.16 9.84
C SER A 176 -5.85 7.04 8.81
N GLN A 177 -5.00 6.01 8.85
CA GLN A 177 -5.02 4.87 7.93
C GLN A 177 -5.77 3.67 8.54
N TYR A 178 -6.12 3.71 9.83
CA TYR A 178 -6.93 2.68 10.47
C TYR A 178 -8.39 3.13 10.48
N LYS A 179 -9.23 2.50 9.65
CA LYS A 179 -10.58 2.99 9.36
C LYS A 179 -11.66 1.91 9.54
N GLY A 180 -12.78 2.30 10.15
CA GLY A 180 -14.02 1.50 10.17
C GLY A 180 -14.79 1.58 8.86
N ASP A 181 -14.93 2.78 8.29
CA ASP A 181 -15.56 2.99 6.97
C ASP A 181 -14.48 3.16 5.90
N LEU A 182 -14.42 2.23 4.97
CA LEU A 182 -13.39 2.18 3.93
C LEU A 182 -13.88 2.77 2.61
N ASP A 183 -13.05 3.57 1.96
CA ASP A 183 -13.35 4.24 0.70
C ASP A 183 -12.10 4.39 -0.19
N GLY A 184 -12.31 4.82 -1.43
CA GLY A 184 -11.24 5.12 -2.39
C GLY A 184 -10.78 3.92 -3.21
N SER A 185 -9.57 4.00 -3.77
CA SER A 185 -9.15 3.06 -4.82
C SER A 185 -8.60 1.73 -4.32
N ILE A 186 -8.95 0.65 -4.99
CA ILE A 186 -8.24 -0.63 -4.88
C ILE A 186 -7.44 -0.83 -6.19
N PRO A 187 -6.11 -0.93 -6.12
CA PRO A 187 -5.31 -1.24 -7.29
C PRO A 187 -5.54 -2.68 -7.73
N VAL A 188 -5.80 -2.90 -9.03
CA VAL A 188 -6.02 -4.22 -9.63
C VAL A 188 -5.10 -4.36 -10.84
N LEU A 189 -4.26 -5.39 -10.83
CA LEU A 189 -3.41 -5.74 -11.96
C LEU A 189 -4.18 -6.68 -12.87
N ILE A 190 -4.25 -6.32 -14.15
CA ILE A 190 -4.93 -7.11 -15.17
C ILE A 190 -4.01 -7.38 -16.36
N GLN A 191 -4.27 -8.48 -17.06
CA GLN A 191 -3.56 -8.85 -18.27
C GLN A 191 -3.68 -7.74 -19.33
N SER A 192 -2.63 -7.56 -20.13
CA SER A 192 -2.64 -6.51 -21.17
C SER A 192 -3.63 -6.79 -22.30
N LEU A 193 -3.75 -8.06 -22.69
CA LEU A 193 -4.66 -8.47 -23.73
C LEU A 193 -6.11 -8.36 -23.22
N ASN A 194 -6.99 -7.76 -24.02
CA ASN A 194 -8.41 -7.59 -23.70
C ASN A 194 -8.70 -6.86 -22.37
N TRP A 195 -7.77 -6.01 -21.92
CA TRP A 195 -7.89 -5.32 -20.63
C TRP A 195 -9.18 -4.52 -20.48
N MET A 196 -9.74 -3.98 -21.57
CA MET A 196 -11.00 -3.24 -21.56
C MET A 196 -12.20 -4.13 -21.21
N GLN A 197 -12.21 -5.37 -21.69
CA GLN A 197 -13.27 -6.33 -21.37
C GLN A 197 -13.20 -6.73 -19.89
N THR A 198 -11.99 -6.97 -19.38
CA THR A 198 -11.80 -7.21 -17.94
C THR A 198 -12.20 -5.98 -17.11
N ALA A 199 -11.91 -4.76 -17.58
CA ALA A 199 -12.33 -3.54 -16.90
C ALA A 199 -13.86 -3.40 -16.85
N GLU A 200 -14.56 -3.70 -17.95
CA GLU A 200 -16.03 -3.71 -18.01
C GLU A 200 -16.63 -4.76 -17.07
N GLU A 201 -16.06 -5.97 -17.00
CA GLU A 201 -16.52 -7.01 -16.06
C GLU A 201 -16.35 -6.59 -14.58
N ILE A 202 -15.26 -5.86 -14.26
CA ILE A 202 -15.06 -5.30 -12.91
C ILE A 202 -16.05 -4.15 -12.63
N ASP A 203 -16.32 -3.30 -13.63
CA ASP A 203 -17.27 -2.19 -13.49
C ASP A 203 -18.69 -2.71 -13.23
N ASP A 204 -19.11 -3.75 -13.97
CA ASP A 204 -20.39 -4.44 -13.75
C ASP A 204 -20.48 -5.09 -12.37
N LEU A 205 -19.38 -5.68 -11.88
CA LEU A 205 -19.32 -6.33 -10.56
C LEU A 205 -19.57 -5.35 -9.40
N PHE A 206 -19.15 -4.09 -9.55
CA PHE A 206 -19.28 -3.04 -8.54
C PHE A 206 -20.18 -1.88 -9.00
N LEU A 207 -21.13 -2.18 -9.88
CA LEU A 207 -21.97 -1.18 -10.52
C LEU A 207 -22.73 -0.33 -9.49
N GLY A 208 -22.50 0.98 -9.52
CA GLY A 208 -23.11 1.95 -8.60
C GLY A 208 -22.35 2.16 -7.29
N ASP A 209 -21.34 1.34 -7.00
CA ASP A 209 -20.50 1.44 -5.81
C ASP A 209 -19.09 1.94 -6.12
N ALA A 210 -18.55 1.63 -7.31
CA ALA A 210 -17.22 2.02 -7.73
C ALA A 210 -17.15 2.48 -9.20
N GLU A 211 -16.13 3.29 -9.50
CA GLU A 211 -15.70 3.59 -10.87
C GLU A 211 -14.40 2.85 -11.19
N VAL A 212 -14.25 2.35 -12.41
CA VAL A 212 -13.02 1.65 -12.84
C VAL A 212 -12.18 2.52 -13.76
N TRP A 213 -11.00 2.95 -13.28
CA TRP A 213 -10.10 3.81 -14.05
C TRP A 213 -8.78 3.09 -14.32
N ARG A 214 -8.28 3.15 -15.55
CA ARG A 214 -6.90 2.74 -15.82
C ARG A 214 -5.95 3.76 -15.20
N ARG A 215 -4.98 3.27 -14.42
CA ARG A 215 -4.03 4.11 -13.70
C ARG A 215 -3.09 4.82 -14.67
N SER A 216 -2.85 6.10 -14.42
CA SER A 216 -1.86 6.90 -15.14
C SER A 216 -0.50 6.87 -14.43
N SER A 217 0.59 6.74 -15.20
CA SER A 217 1.95 6.85 -14.66
C SER A 217 2.35 8.31 -14.42
N ILE A 218 1.96 9.22 -15.31
CA ILE A 218 2.21 10.66 -15.22
C ILE A 218 1.14 11.45 -15.97
N GLY A 219 0.93 12.70 -15.56
CA GLY A 219 0.00 13.62 -16.22
C GLY A 219 -1.40 13.58 -15.62
N GLN A 220 -2.38 14.03 -16.39
CA GLN A 220 -3.77 14.12 -15.94
C GLN A 220 -4.44 12.75 -16.01
N ALA A 221 -5.04 12.33 -14.89
CA ALA A 221 -5.79 11.09 -14.83
C ALA A 221 -7.08 11.20 -15.67
N SER A 222 -7.41 10.11 -16.35
CA SER A 222 -8.70 9.89 -17.04
C SER A 222 -9.07 8.41 -16.92
N PRO A 223 -10.33 8.02 -17.20
CA PRO A 223 -10.76 6.62 -17.11
C PRO A 223 -9.90 5.64 -17.93
N LEU A 224 -9.26 6.11 -19.01
CA LEU A 224 -8.39 5.29 -19.87
C LEU A 224 -6.88 5.43 -19.55
N GLY A 225 -6.51 6.14 -18.48
CA GLY A 225 -5.11 6.31 -18.03
C GLY A 225 -4.39 7.55 -18.58
N GLY A 226 -5.11 8.43 -19.26
CA GLY A 226 -4.55 9.60 -19.93
C GLY A 226 -3.57 9.24 -21.05
N ASP A 227 -2.64 10.15 -21.33
CA ASP A 227 -1.63 9.95 -22.38
C ASP A 227 -0.55 8.92 -22.00
N PHE A 228 -0.35 8.70 -20.70
CA PHE A 228 0.70 7.84 -20.15
C PHE A 228 0.13 6.81 -19.18
N PRO A 229 -0.63 5.79 -19.66
CA PRO A 229 -1.13 4.74 -18.79
C PRO A 229 0.04 3.98 -18.13
N LEU A 230 -0.15 3.56 -16.88
CA LEU A 230 0.81 2.74 -16.17
C LEU A 230 0.70 1.30 -16.67
N VAL A 231 1.84 0.75 -17.09
CA VAL A 231 2.02 -0.66 -17.41
C VAL A 231 3.18 -1.17 -16.57
N THR A 232 3.01 -2.32 -15.91
CA THR A 232 4.07 -2.93 -15.10
C THR A 232 5.16 -3.51 -15.99
N ARG A 233 6.32 -3.84 -15.41
CA ARG A 233 7.42 -4.46 -16.13
C ARG A 233 7.06 -5.81 -16.74
N GLU A 234 6.16 -6.54 -16.09
CA GLU A 234 5.61 -7.82 -16.54
C GLU A 234 4.56 -7.64 -17.66
N GLY A 235 4.23 -6.39 -18.00
CA GLY A 235 3.27 -6.06 -19.05
C GLY A 235 1.82 -6.11 -18.57
N HIS A 236 1.53 -5.88 -17.29
CA HIS A 236 0.17 -5.78 -16.78
C HIS A 236 -0.33 -4.33 -16.79
N ASN A 237 -1.62 -4.14 -17.04
CA ASN A 237 -2.27 -2.86 -16.75
C ASN A 237 -2.60 -2.78 -15.28
N VAL A 238 -2.59 -1.56 -14.75
CA VAL A 238 -3.10 -1.29 -13.40
C VAL A 238 -4.40 -0.52 -13.53
N LEU A 239 -5.48 -1.05 -12.97
CA LEU A 239 -6.73 -0.35 -12.78
C LEU A 239 -6.84 0.10 -11.32
N ASP A 240 -7.45 1.26 -11.11
CA ASP A 240 -7.94 1.73 -9.83
C ASP A 240 -9.45 1.51 -9.80
N VAL A 241 -9.92 0.59 -8.96
CA VAL A 241 -11.35 0.41 -8.66
C VAL A 241 -11.71 1.37 -7.53
N ILE A 242 -12.29 2.51 -7.87
CA ILE A 242 -12.47 3.67 -7.00
C ILE A 242 -13.86 3.61 -6.38
N PHE A 243 -13.96 3.14 -5.13
CA PHE A 243 -15.22 3.08 -4.41
C PHE A 243 -15.67 4.47 -3.97
N THR A 244 -16.88 4.85 -4.40
CA THR A 244 -17.57 6.10 -4.02
C THR A 244 -18.59 5.88 -2.89
N SER A 245 -18.91 4.62 -2.61
CA SER A 245 -19.68 4.16 -1.45
C SER A 245 -18.75 3.43 -0.46
N PRO A 246 -19.08 3.35 0.84
CA PRO A 246 -18.30 2.57 1.79
C PRO A 246 -18.15 1.10 1.38
N ILE A 247 -16.92 0.60 1.41
CA ILE A 247 -16.61 -0.82 1.17
C ILE A 247 -17.05 -1.62 2.39
N LEU A 248 -17.98 -2.55 2.21
CA LEU A 248 -18.54 -3.34 3.31
C LEU A 248 -17.60 -4.43 3.84
N SER A 249 -16.78 -5.00 2.96
CA SER A 249 -15.82 -6.07 3.29
C SER A 249 -14.72 -6.12 2.26
N LEU A 250 -13.48 -5.84 2.68
CA LEU A 250 -12.32 -6.00 1.78
C LEU A 250 -12.10 -7.45 1.35
N ALA A 251 -12.42 -8.41 2.21
CA ALA A 251 -12.27 -9.83 1.89
C ALA A 251 -13.22 -10.27 0.77
N GLU A 252 -14.47 -9.78 0.77
CA GLU A 252 -15.44 -10.10 -0.29
C GLU A 252 -15.05 -9.43 -1.62
N VAL A 253 -14.56 -8.19 -1.57
CA VAL A 253 -14.03 -7.51 -2.77
C VAL A 253 -12.83 -8.29 -3.34
N ALA A 254 -11.91 -8.72 -2.49
CA ALA A 254 -10.77 -9.55 -2.88
C ALA A 254 -11.21 -10.85 -3.57
N GLU A 255 -12.10 -11.62 -2.93
CA GLU A 255 -12.59 -12.88 -3.48
C GLU A 255 -13.33 -12.70 -4.81
N SER A 256 -14.05 -11.59 -4.96
CA SER A 256 -14.78 -11.28 -6.19
C SER A 256 -13.81 -10.90 -7.32
N LEU A 257 -12.79 -10.09 -7.04
CA LEU A 257 -11.74 -9.74 -7.99
C LEU A 257 -10.92 -10.96 -8.45
N ASP A 258 -10.61 -11.90 -7.53
CA ASP A 258 -9.88 -13.13 -7.85
C ASP A 258 -10.62 -14.05 -8.84
N LYS A 259 -11.94 -13.88 -9.00
CA LYS A 259 -12.78 -14.67 -9.92
C LYS A 259 -12.89 -14.08 -11.32
N VAL A 260 -12.54 -12.80 -11.50
CA VAL A 260 -12.67 -12.10 -12.78
C VAL A 260 -11.58 -12.57 -13.75
N ASN A 261 -11.98 -12.93 -14.97
CA ASN A 261 -11.01 -13.38 -15.97
C ASN A 261 -10.13 -12.22 -16.45
N GLY A 262 -8.83 -12.44 -16.45
CA GLY A 262 -7.84 -11.43 -16.80
C GLY A 262 -7.33 -10.61 -15.62
N VAL A 263 -7.94 -10.71 -14.43
CA VAL A 263 -7.31 -10.23 -13.19
C VAL A 263 -6.14 -11.13 -12.85
N VAL A 264 -4.99 -10.50 -12.58
CA VAL A 264 -3.75 -11.18 -12.18
C VAL A 264 -3.56 -11.06 -10.68
N ASN A 265 -3.83 -9.89 -10.12
CA ASN A 265 -3.77 -9.64 -8.68
C ASN A 265 -4.46 -8.33 -8.31
N HIS A 266 -4.56 -8.05 -7.02
CA HIS A 266 -5.15 -6.82 -6.49
C HIS A 266 -4.49 -6.44 -5.16
N GLY A 267 -4.60 -5.18 -4.77
CA GLY A 267 -3.91 -4.59 -3.62
C GLY A 267 -4.51 -4.91 -2.25
N VAL A 268 -5.45 -5.85 -2.16
CA VAL A 268 -6.03 -6.25 -0.86
C VAL A 268 -5.21 -7.38 -0.25
N ILE A 269 -4.85 -7.21 1.03
CA ILE A 269 -4.15 -8.20 1.86
C ILE A 269 -5.08 -8.64 2.99
N CYS A 270 -5.53 -9.90 2.95
CA CYS A 270 -6.32 -10.52 4.00
C CYS A 270 -5.46 -11.53 4.75
N LYS A 271 -4.60 -11.06 5.66
CA LYS A 271 -3.61 -11.90 6.34
C LYS A 271 -4.01 -12.25 7.78
N PHE A 272 -3.79 -13.50 8.14
CA PHE A 272 -3.85 -14.01 9.51
C PHE A 272 -2.69 -14.98 9.74
N PRO A 273 -1.91 -14.85 10.83
CA PRO A 273 -1.97 -13.77 11.82
C PRO A 273 -1.31 -12.46 11.33
N CYS A 274 -1.88 -11.34 11.76
CA CYS A 274 -1.50 -9.97 11.41
C CYS A 274 -1.60 -9.04 12.63
N ALA A 275 -0.71 -8.05 12.66
CA ALA A 275 -0.74 -6.93 13.61
C ALA A 275 -0.76 -5.59 12.85
N ALA A 276 -1.37 -4.57 13.45
CA ALA A 276 -1.24 -3.18 13.06
C ALA A 276 -0.57 -2.41 14.21
N VAL A 277 0.58 -1.82 13.93
CA VAL A 277 1.31 -0.92 14.83
C VAL A 277 0.97 0.49 14.41
N ILE A 278 0.04 1.10 15.16
CA ILE A 278 -0.62 2.36 14.82
C ILE A 278 0.02 3.48 15.62
N THR A 279 0.48 4.52 14.94
CA THR A 279 0.99 5.74 15.58
C THR A 279 -0.12 6.77 15.70
N SER A 280 -0.32 7.31 16.91
CA SER A 280 -1.18 8.46 17.18
C SER A 280 -0.41 9.56 17.92
N SER A 281 -1.06 10.71 18.15
CA SER A 281 -0.49 11.79 18.97
C SER A 281 -0.17 11.36 20.41
N ASP A 282 -0.84 10.31 20.90
CA ASP A 282 -0.74 9.82 22.28
C ASP A 282 0.26 8.65 22.44
N GLY A 283 0.84 8.17 21.34
CA GLY A 283 1.85 7.11 21.32
C GLY A 283 1.52 5.99 20.34
N LEU A 284 1.91 4.75 20.68
CA LEU A 284 1.66 3.56 19.87
C LEU A 284 0.44 2.79 20.36
N CYS A 285 -0.47 2.46 19.45
CA CYS A 285 -1.55 1.51 19.65
C CYS A 285 -1.28 0.25 18.82
N ILE A 286 -1.38 -0.92 19.45
CA ILE A 286 -1.10 -2.20 18.79
C ILE A 286 -2.38 -3.01 18.76
N VAL A 287 -2.89 -3.25 17.55
CA VAL A 287 -4.04 -4.13 17.30
C VAL A 287 -3.52 -5.39 16.64
N ASN A 288 -4.02 -6.56 17.03
CA ASN A 288 -3.64 -7.81 16.40
C ASN A 288 -4.84 -8.74 16.27
N ASN A 289 -4.81 -9.57 15.22
CA ASN A 289 -5.80 -10.60 14.98
C ASN A 289 -5.24 -12.00 15.33
N MET A 290 -4.29 -12.10 16.27
CA MET A 290 -3.67 -13.39 16.62
C MET A 290 -4.69 -14.35 17.24
N PRO A 291 -4.61 -15.67 16.99
CA PRO A 291 -5.37 -16.63 17.77
C PRO A 291 -4.94 -16.50 19.23
N LYS A 292 -5.90 -16.21 20.12
CA LYS A 292 -5.67 -16.37 21.56
C LYS A 292 -5.37 -17.85 21.76
N ASN A 293 -4.10 -18.20 21.91
CA ASN A 293 -3.76 -19.54 22.37
C ASN A 293 -4.55 -19.78 23.66
N ALA A 294 -5.43 -20.77 23.65
CA ALA A 294 -6.06 -21.30 24.84
C ALA A 294 -4.94 -21.89 25.70
N VAL A 295 -4.35 -21.08 26.56
CA VAL A 295 -3.45 -21.55 27.60
C VAL A 295 -4.33 -22.01 28.76
N GLU A 296 -4.07 -23.26 29.15
CA GLU A 296 -4.63 -24.01 30.25
C GLU A 296 -4.66 -23.23 31.56
N GLY A 297 -5.58 -23.65 32.43
CA GLY A 297 -6.00 -22.96 33.64
C GLY A 297 -4.88 -22.53 34.58
N SER A 298 -4.91 -21.25 34.95
CA SER A 298 -4.57 -20.83 36.30
C SER A 298 -5.67 -19.91 36.82
N LYS A 299 -6.41 -20.43 37.80
CA LYS A 299 -7.39 -19.68 38.59
C LYS A 299 -6.68 -18.52 39.30
N THR A 300 -7.05 -17.29 39.01
CA THR A 300 -7.17 -16.22 40.03
C THR A 300 -8.25 -15.27 39.56
N GLY A 301 -9.40 -15.30 40.25
CA GLY A 301 -10.51 -14.41 39.95
C GLY A 301 -10.19 -12.98 40.37
N THR A 302 -10.67 -12.02 39.58
CA THR A 302 -11.16 -10.75 40.12
C THR A 302 -12.37 -10.35 39.30
N LYS A 303 -13.53 -10.36 39.94
CA LYS A 303 -14.80 -9.90 39.39
C LYS A 303 -14.76 -8.37 39.30
N THR A 304 -15.16 -7.84 38.15
CA THR A 304 -15.87 -6.56 38.07
C THR A 304 -16.92 -6.69 36.98
N GLY A 305 -18.15 -6.93 37.41
CA GLY A 305 -19.32 -6.93 36.54
C GLY A 305 -19.85 -5.51 36.38
N ILE A 306 -20.29 -5.18 35.17
CA ILE A 306 -21.32 -4.16 34.94
C ILE A 306 -22.36 -4.81 34.02
N LEU A 307 -23.49 -5.18 34.62
CA LEU A 307 -24.72 -5.51 33.93
C LEU A 307 -25.33 -4.22 33.36
N LYS A 308 -25.66 -4.21 32.07
CA LYS A 308 -26.71 -3.32 31.54
C LYS A 308 -27.74 -4.18 30.83
N HIS A 309 -28.93 -4.24 31.41
CA HIS A 309 -30.15 -4.76 30.80
C HIS A 309 -30.60 -3.82 29.67
N SER A 310 -30.83 -4.33 28.48
CA SER A 310 -31.60 -3.65 27.44
C SER A 310 -33.05 -4.16 27.46
N HIS A 311 -33.95 -3.27 27.88
CA HIS A 311 -35.40 -3.41 27.75
C HIS A 311 -35.79 -3.38 26.27
N ILE A 312 -36.60 -4.34 25.83
CA ILE A 312 -37.17 -4.41 24.48
C ILE A 312 -38.49 -3.62 24.47
N ASP A 313 -38.60 -2.62 23.59
CA ASP A 313 -39.84 -1.88 23.30
C ASP A 313 -40.56 -2.53 22.09
N PRO A 314 -41.79 -3.05 22.24
CA PRO A 314 -42.49 -3.79 21.19
C PRO A 314 -43.34 -2.93 20.24
N SER A 315 -43.11 -1.61 20.14
CA SER A 315 -44.06 -0.70 19.47
C SER A 315 -43.63 -0.04 18.15
N LYS A 316 -42.84 -0.70 17.27
CA LYS A 316 -42.69 -0.26 15.86
C LYS A 316 -42.62 -1.40 14.83
N PRO A 317 -43.30 -1.27 13.67
CA PRO A 317 -43.51 -2.37 12.72
C PRO A 317 -42.28 -2.66 11.85
N ARG A 318 -41.96 -3.95 11.71
CA ARG A 318 -40.98 -4.49 10.76
C ARG A 318 -41.57 -4.45 9.35
N ILE A 319 -40.93 -3.72 8.43
CA ILE A 319 -41.20 -3.85 7.00
C ILE A 319 -40.26 -4.92 6.45
N CYS A 320 -40.78 -6.14 6.35
CA CYS A 320 -40.29 -7.19 5.47
C CYS A 320 -41.31 -7.33 4.34
N LYS A 321 -40.91 -7.07 3.09
CA LYS A 321 -41.58 -7.59 1.89
C LYS A 321 -40.47 -8.07 0.93
N LEU A 322 -40.28 -9.36 0.75
CA LEU A 322 -41.05 -10.31 -0.07
C LEU A 322 -40.70 -10.16 -1.57
N PHE A 323 -39.82 -11.03 -2.06
CA PHE A 323 -39.83 -11.44 -3.46
C PHE A 323 -39.99 -12.96 -3.52
N HIS A 324 -41.16 -13.38 -4.00
CA HIS A 324 -41.45 -14.77 -4.34
C HIS A 324 -41.28 -14.94 -5.85
N THR A 325 -40.44 -15.90 -6.20
CA THR A 325 -40.47 -16.81 -7.35
C THR A 325 -41.73 -16.80 -8.21
N ILE A 326 -41.55 -16.71 -9.54
CA ILE A 326 -42.29 -17.54 -10.51
C ILE A 326 -41.31 -18.04 -11.58
N ARG A 327 -41.16 -19.37 -11.64
CA ARG A 327 -40.58 -20.15 -12.75
C ARG A 327 -41.75 -20.71 -13.59
N SER A 328 -41.58 -20.66 -14.91
CA SER A 328 -42.00 -21.65 -15.93
C SER A 328 -43.41 -22.24 -15.94
N THR A 329 -44.14 -22.04 -17.05
CA THR A 329 -44.99 -23.02 -17.76
C THR A 329 -45.03 -22.54 -19.23
N ASP A 330 -44.39 -23.25 -20.15
CA ASP A 330 -44.86 -24.40 -20.93
C ASP A 330 -45.44 -24.03 -22.31
N LYS A 331 -44.88 -24.74 -23.29
CA LYS A 331 -45.30 -24.85 -24.68
C LYS A 331 -46.76 -25.31 -24.77
N LEU A 332 -47.53 -24.82 -25.75
CA LEU A 332 -48.42 -25.65 -26.60
C LEU A 332 -49.11 -24.82 -27.72
N PHE A 333 -48.77 -25.19 -28.97
CA PHE A 333 -49.59 -25.39 -30.18
C PHE A 333 -50.35 -24.26 -30.94
N ASP A 334 -50.15 -24.33 -32.27
CA ASP A 334 -51.05 -24.11 -33.42
C ASP A 334 -51.80 -22.78 -33.63
N LYS A 335 -51.30 -21.94 -34.56
CA LYS A 335 -51.75 -21.85 -35.97
C LYS A 335 -50.97 -20.80 -36.74
#